data_AF-R6XL83-F1
#
_entry.id   AF-R6XL83-F1
#
_cell.length_a   1.000
_cell.length_b   1.000
_cell.length_c   1.000
_cell.angle_alpha   90.00
_cell.angle_beta   90.00
_cell.angle_gamma   90.00
#
_symmetry.space_group_name_H-M   'P 1'
#
loop_
_entity.id
_entity.type
_entity.pdbx_description
1 polymer ?
#
loop_
_entity_poly.entity_id
_entity_poly.type
_entity_poly.pdbx_seq_one_letter_code
_entity_poly.pdbx_strand_id
1 'polypeptide(L)'
;MDCYYDKEYNADPAVDKANARALDGTPTYNGVLLQNIETTDVCSGNAIFLIGRPESHIKNVTLDNVQINAKKGIDIRFVDNLIFKNGSKITVSNNGTMWVKNFDSTVDDQCDATKTTVTPPTPTPGDVIADSYILYSKTLTDGSTSTATFSNGFSISNENGKTYAVGSGTNYIKYSANPYTITIPNGIKISKMEIEGKDNYDTDDAYIGEINGETYDANKFVFPKDKSVKSYSINFSTPVENTLTFTPKVKQVILKITLYTSGTTGITAITADSTKSANLYDLSGRLIAKNATADNLKGLSKGIYILNNKKYTVK
;
A
#
# COMPACT_ATOMS: atom_id res chain seq x y z
N MET A 1 -7.11 -19.26 3.66
CA MET A 1 -7.01 -20.23 4.78
C MET A 1 -8.40 -20.32 5.32
N ASP A 2 -8.94 -21.52 5.29
CA ASP A 2 -10.37 -21.76 5.37
C ASP A 2 -10.59 -22.69 6.57
N CYS A 3 -10.90 -22.13 7.74
CA CYS A 3 -11.25 -22.90 8.93
C CYS A 3 -12.76 -22.83 9.12
N TYR A 4 -13.48 -23.84 8.62
CA TYR A 4 -14.93 -23.89 8.57
C TYR A 4 -15.45 -25.23 9.11
N TYR A 5 -16.33 -25.20 10.12
CA TYR A 5 -16.87 -26.42 10.73
C TYR A 5 -18.40 -26.58 10.65
N ASP A 6 -19.18 -25.49 10.54
CA ASP A 6 -20.65 -25.56 10.52
C ASP A 6 -21.23 -24.80 9.32
N LYS A 7 -22.16 -25.43 8.58
CA LYS A 7 -22.73 -24.90 7.34
C LYS A 7 -23.79 -23.81 7.55
N GLU A 8 -24.22 -23.58 8.79
CA GLU A 8 -25.42 -22.80 9.11
C GLU A 8 -25.18 -21.55 9.97
N TYR A 9 -23.98 -20.96 9.93
CA TYR A 9 -23.76 -19.69 10.63
C TYR A 9 -24.60 -18.56 10.06
N ASN A 10 -25.12 -17.72 10.96
CA ASN A 10 -25.84 -16.54 10.54
C ASN A 10 -24.88 -15.52 9.90
N ALA A 11 -25.38 -14.78 8.91
CA ALA A 11 -24.65 -13.63 8.38
C ALA A 11 -24.33 -12.62 9.49
N ASP A 12 -25.17 -12.52 10.51
CA ASP A 12 -24.98 -11.73 11.72
C ASP A 12 -24.51 -12.59 12.92
N PRO A 13 -23.22 -12.50 13.33
CA PRO A 13 -22.69 -13.31 14.43
C PRO A 13 -23.31 -12.98 15.81
N ALA A 14 -24.02 -11.87 15.97
CA ALA A 14 -24.76 -11.61 17.19
C ALA A 14 -25.89 -12.63 17.41
N VAL A 15 -26.49 -13.12 16.32
CA VAL A 15 -27.50 -14.18 16.37
C VAL A 15 -26.87 -15.49 16.83
N ASP A 16 -25.70 -15.83 16.31
CA ASP A 16 -24.98 -17.04 16.72
C ASP A 16 -24.63 -16.96 18.21
N LYS A 17 -24.11 -15.81 18.67
CA LYS A 17 -23.77 -15.58 20.08
C LYS A 17 -24.97 -15.74 21.02
N ALA A 18 -26.14 -15.23 20.63
CA ALA A 18 -27.36 -15.37 21.41
C ALA A 18 -27.89 -16.81 21.48
N ASN A 19 -27.54 -17.64 20.50
CA ASN A 19 -27.98 -19.04 20.38
C ASN A 19 -26.84 -20.04 20.71
N ALA A 20 -25.85 -19.63 21.51
CA ALA A 20 -24.76 -20.48 21.95
C ALA A 20 -25.30 -21.78 22.58
N ARG A 21 -24.77 -22.93 22.16
CA ARG A 21 -25.22 -24.25 22.64
C ARG A 21 -24.22 -24.81 23.65
N ALA A 22 -24.63 -25.88 24.33
CA ALA A 22 -23.69 -26.67 25.13
C ALA A 22 -22.63 -27.31 24.21
N LEU A 23 -21.38 -27.37 24.68
CA LEU A 23 -20.29 -28.01 23.95
C LEU A 23 -20.55 -29.53 23.82
N ASP A 24 -20.61 -30.05 22.59
CA ASP A 24 -21.12 -31.39 22.27
C ASP A 24 -20.09 -32.29 21.55
N GLY A 25 -18.83 -32.26 21.98
CA GLY A 25 -17.74 -32.99 21.31
C GLY A 25 -17.26 -32.30 20.02
N THR A 26 -17.59 -31.02 19.87
CA THR A 26 -17.16 -30.17 18.76
C THR A 26 -15.63 -30.08 18.68
N PRO A 27 -15.03 -30.17 17.47
CA PRO A 27 -13.61 -29.91 17.27
C PRO A 27 -13.23 -28.49 17.67
N THR A 28 -12.08 -28.38 18.33
CA THR A 28 -11.46 -27.11 18.69
C THR A 28 -10.27 -26.87 17.78
N TYR A 29 -10.12 -25.64 17.28
CA TYR A 29 -8.95 -25.24 16.51
C TYR A 29 -8.03 -24.43 17.42
N ASN A 30 -6.79 -24.90 17.59
CA ASN A 30 -5.83 -24.26 18.48
C ASN A 30 -4.41 -24.35 17.92
N GLY A 31 -3.64 -23.27 18.00
CA GLY A 31 -2.21 -23.27 17.67
C GLY A 31 -1.94 -23.30 16.16
N VAL A 32 -2.69 -22.52 15.39
CA VAL A 32 -2.53 -22.44 13.93
C VAL A 32 -1.42 -21.45 13.60
N LEU A 33 -0.38 -21.89 12.90
CA LEU A 33 0.73 -21.04 12.45
C LEU A 33 0.75 -20.93 10.93
N LEU A 34 0.72 -19.69 10.44
CA LEU A 34 1.05 -19.34 9.06
C LEU A 34 2.36 -18.57 9.10
N GLN A 35 3.36 -19.03 8.35
CA GLN A 35 4.69 -18.43 8.39
C GLN A 35 5.32 -18.30 7.01
N ASN A 36 5.94 -17.14 6.73
CA ASN A 36 6.66 -16.87 5.48
C ASN A 36 5.80 -17.08 4.23
N ILE A 37 4.58 -16.57 4.26
CA ILE A 37 3.62 -16.69 3.17
C ILE A 37 3.55 -15.37 2.43
N GLU A 38 3.69 -15.40 1.12
CA GLU A 38 3.39 -14.28 0.24
C GLU A 38 2.39 -14.74 -0.83
N THR A 39 1.26 -14.05 -0.95
CA THR A 39 0.24 -14.43 -1.91
C THR A 39 -0.59 -13.24 -2.39
N THR A 40 -1.09 -13.35 -3.62
CA THR A 40 -2.04 -12.42 -4.21
C THR A 40 -3.27 -13.20 -4.64
N ASP A 41 -4.39 -12.95 -3.97
CA ASP A 41 -5.68 -13.49 -4.32
C ASP A 41 -6.39 -12.58 -5.34
N VAL A 42 -6.63 -13.12 -6.53
CA VAL A 42 -7.37 -12.45 -7.62
C VAL A 42 -8.87 -12.75 -7.60
N CYS A 43 -9.30 -13.67 -6.73
CA CYS A 43 -10.69 -14.10 -6.58
C CYS A 43 -11.50 -13.13 -5.69
N SER A 44 -12.80 -13.36 -5.57
CA SER A 44 -13.74 -12.51 -4.82
C SER A 44 -13.87 -12.86 -3.32
N GLY A 45 -12.98 -13.72 -2.83
CA GLY A 45 -12.92 -14.22 -1.46
C GLY A 45 -12.31 -13.23 -0.46
N ASN A 46 -12.41 -13.57 0.82
CA ASN A 46 -11.72 -12.87 1.91
C ASN A 46 -10.25 -13.30 1.92
N ALA A 47 -9.35 -12.36 2.25
CA ALA A 47 -7.92 -12.67 2.46
C ALA A 47 -7.74 -13.82 3.45
N ILE A 48 -8.46 -13.73 4.57
CA ILE A 48 -8.55 -14.75 5.61
C ILE A 48 -10.00 -14.78 6.09
N PHE A 49 -10.53 -15.97 6.36
CA PHE A 49 -11.74 -16.11 7.16
C PHE A 49 -11.52 -17.14 8.27
N LEU A 50 -11.86 -16.76 9.50
CA LEU A 50 -11.75 -17.59 10.69
C LEU A 50 -13.06 -17.47 11.47
N ILE A 51 -13.87 -18.53 11.42
CA ILE A 51 -15.20 -18.52 12.04
C ILE A 51 -15.26 -19.67 13.05
N GLY A 52 -15.14 -19.33 14.34
CA GLY A 52 -15.40 -20.24 15.45
C GLY A 52 -16.88 -20.28 15.83
N ARG A 53 -17.18 -20.98 16.93
CA ARG A 53 -18.51 -20.96 17.57
C ARG A 53 -18.47 -20.10 18.84
N PRO A 54 -19.58 -19.48 19.25
CA PRO A 54 -19.67 -18.80 20.55
C PRO A 54 -19.24 -19.68 21.74
N GLU A 55 -19.56 -20.96 21.70
CA GLU A 55 -19.23 -21.95 22.73
C GLU A 55 -17.85 -22.60 22.55
N SER A 56 -17.18 -22.35 21.41
CA SER A 56 -15.89 -22.96 21.07
C SER A 56 -15.11 -22.07 20.08
N HIS A 57 -14.49 -21.02 20.63
CA HIS A 57 -13.63 -20.11 19.86
C HIS A 57 -12.43 -20.85 19.23
N ILE A 58 -12.00 -20.37 18.06
CA ILE A 58 -10.68 -20.72 17.50
C ILE A 58 -9.62 -20.03 18.37
N LYS A 59 -8.52 -20.71 18.72
CA LYS A 59 -7.52 -20.18 19.64
C LYS A 59 -6.11 -20.13 19.04
N ASN A 60 -5.33 -19.13 19.43
CA ASN A 60 -3.89 -19.04 19.17
C ASN A 60 -3.55 -19.20 17.68
N VAL A 61 -4.00 -18.26 16.88
CA VAL A 61 -3.67 -18.20 15.45
C VAL A 61 -2.53 -17.20 15.28
N THR A 62 -1.43 -17.58 14.64
CA THR A 62 -0.28 -16.70 14.42
C THR A 62 -0.01 -16.51 12.93
N LEU A 63 0.06 -15.25 12.52
CA LEU A 63 0.53 -14.81 11.21
C LEU A 63 1.94 -14.22 11.38
N ASP A 64 2.94 -14.98 10.97
CA ASP A 64 4.36 -14.66 11.14
C ASP A 64 5.02 -14.42 9.78
N ASN A 65 5.34 -13.16 9.45
CA ASN A 65 5.85 -12.79 8.12
C ASN A 65 4.89 -13.28 7.00
N VAL A 66 3.63 -12.90 7.10
CA VAL A 66 2.57 -13.25 6.15
C VAL A 66 2.12 -12.00 5.38
N GLN A 67 2.28 -12.01 4.06
CA GLN A 67 1.92 -10.94 3.14
C GLN A 67 0.77 -11.41 2.23
N ILE A 68 -0.40 -10.80 2.32
CA ILE A 68 -1.55 -11.14 1.47
C ILE A 68 -2.06 -9.90 0.77
N ASN A 69 -2.23 -9.97 -0.55
CA ASN A 69 -2.98 -8.99 -1.33
C ASN A 69 -4.29 -9.63 -1.80
N ALA A 70 -5.46 -9.04 -1.49
CA ALA A 70 -6.76 -9.63 -1.82
C ALA A 70 -7.81 -8.57 -2.17
N LYS A 71 -8.97 -9.01 -2.68
CA LYS A 71 -10.13 -8.11 -2.94
C LYS A 71 -10.94 -7.77 -1.71
N LYS A 72 -10.95 -8.64 -0.69
CA LYS A 72 -11.60 -8.41 0.60
C LYS A 72 -10.62 -8.70 1.72
N GLY A 73 -10.78 -7.97 2.82
CA GLY A 73 -9.99 -8.14 4.03
C GLY A 73 -10.31 -9.42 4.80
N ILE A 74 -10.10 -9.38 6.10
CA ILE A 74 -10.26 -10.50 7.02
C ILE A 74 -11.65 -10.49 7.66
N ASP A 75 -12.28 -11.67 7.74
CA ASP A 75 -13.48 -11.92 8.54
C ASP A 75 -13.12 -12.85 9.70
N ILE A 76 -13.07 -12.31 10.92
CA ILE A 76 -12.91 -13.11 12.14
C ILE A 76 -14.13 -13.02 13.05
N ARG A 77 -14.55 -14.18 13.55
CA ARG A 77 -15.68 -14.33 14.47
C ARG A 77 -15.36 -15.43 15.47
N PHE A 78 -15.50 -15.15 16.77
CA PHE A 78 -15.23 -16.11 17.85
C PHE A 78 -13.79 -16.67 17.78
N VAL A 79 -12.80 -15.77 17.76
CA VAL A 79 -11.37 -16.11 17.66
C VAL A 79 -10.60 -15.49 18.82
N ASP A 80 -9.98 -16.31 19.64
CA ASP A 80 -9.09 -15.87 20.71
C ASP A 80 -7.64 -15.87 20.25
N ASN A 81 -6.93 -14.76 20.51
CA ASN A 81 -5.49 -14.62 20.32
C ASN A 81 -5.05 -14.83 18.85
N LEU A 82 -5.58 -14.01 17.95
CA LEU A 82 -5.01 -13.84 16.61
C LEU A 82 -3.81 -12.89 16.68
N ILE A 83 -2.62 -13.37 16.34
CA ILE A 83 -1.36 -12.62 16.44
C ILE A 83 -0.87 -12.26 15.04
N PHE A 84 -0.57 -10.97 14.81
CA PHE A 84 0.23 -10.50 13.68
C PHE A 84 1.64 -10.17 14.18
N LYS A 85 2.69 -10.73 13.55
CA LYS A 85 4.08 -10.40 13.90
C LYS A 85 5.02 -10.49 12.70
N ASN A 86 6.24 -9.99 12.87
CA ASN A 86 7.32 -10.04 11.87
C ASN A 86 6.93 -9.50 10.49
N GLY A 87 6.28 -8.33 10.47
CA GLY A 87 5.94 -7.62 9.24
C GLY A 87 4.72 -8.18 8.50
N SER A 88 3.93 -9.06 9.11
CA SER A 88 2.67 -9.52 8.52
C SER A 88 1.76 -8.37 8.10
N LYS A 89 1.12 -8.48 6.94
CA LYS A 89 0.29 -7.44 6.34
C LYS A 89 -0.79 -8.03 5.44
N ILE A 90 -1.98 -7.46 5.55
CA ILE A 90 -3.08 -7.72 4.62
C ILE A 90 -3.37 -6.44 3.84
N THR A 91 -3.15 -6.50 2.53
CA THR A 91 -3.44 -5.42 1.60
C THR A 91 -4.75 -5.73 0.90
N VAL A 92 -5.71 -4.81 0.98
CA VAL A 92 -7.00 -4.95 0.30
C VAL A 92 -7.03 -4.01 -0.90
N SER A 93 -7.15 -4.58 -2.09
CA SER A 93 -7.23 -3.84 -3.35
C SER A 93 -8.45 -2.90 -3.37
N ASN A 94 -8.38 -1.87 -4.23
CA ASN A 94 -9.42 -0.84 -4.38
C ASN A 94 -9.76 -0.05 -3.10
N ASN A 95 -8.78 0.13 -2.20
CA ASN A 95 -8.96 0.82 -0.91
C ASN A 95 -10.04 0.16 -0.02
N GLY A 96 -10.14 -1.17 -0.06
CA GLY A 96 -11.03 -1.92 0.84
C GLY A 96 -10.55 -1.87 2.30
N THR A 97 -11.47 -2.13 3.24
CA THR A 97 -11.14 -2.19 4.67
C THR A 97 -10.45 -3.51 5.00
N MET A 98 -9.42 -3.47 5.86
CA MET A 98 -8.76 -4.69 6.35
C MET A 98 -9.74 -5.59 7.09
N TRP A 99 -10.63 -5.03 7.91
CA TRP A 99 -11.66 -5.79 8.58
C TRP A 99 -12.93 -5.84 7.73
N VAL A 100 -13.27 -7.05 7.28
CA VAL A 100 -14.61 -7.38 6.80
C VAL A 100 -15.52 -7.56 8.02
N LYS A 101 -15.05 -8.33 9.01
CA LYS A 101 -15.64 -8.42 10.35
C LYS A 101 -14.58 -8.74 11.39
N ASN A 102 -14.81 -8.26 12.61
CA ASN A 102 -14.11 -8.64 13.83
C ASN A 102 -15.17 -8.70 14.94
N PHE A 103 -15.60 -9.90 15.31
CA PHE A 103 -16.68 -10.10 16.28
C PHE A 103 -16.27 -11.09 17.36
N ASP A 104 -16.44 -10.69 18.63
CA ASP A 104 -16.13 -11.52 19.79
C ASP A 104 -14.77 -12.21 19.69
N SER A 105 -13.77 -11.44 19.27
CA SER A 105 -12.44 -11.94 18.95
C SER A 105 -11.37 -11.04 19.56
N THR A 106 -10.20 -11.60 19.85
CA THR A 106 -9.05 -10.88 20.39
C THR A 106 -7.88 -10.94 19.41
N VAL A 107 -7.25 -9.78 19.20
CA VAL A 107 -6.16 -9.59 18.24
C VAL A 107 -4.97 -8.95 18.96
N ASP A 108 -3.80 -9.52 18.77
CA ASP A 108 -2.51 -8.98 19.20
C ASP A 108 -1.70 -8.59 17.97
N ASP A 109 -1.55 -7.29 17.75
CA ASP A 109 -0.84 -6.75 16.60
C ASP A 109 0.57 -6.29 17.00
N GLN A 110 1.53 -7.16 16.80
CA GLN A 110 2.94 -6.94 17.16
C GLN A 110 3.75 -6.31 16.03
N CYS A 111 3.14 -6.07 14.86
CA CYS A 111 3.83 -5.52 13.69
C CYS A 111 3.01 -4.46 12.94
N ASP A 112 2.05 -3.82 13.62
CA ASP A 112 1.21 -2.76 13.07
C ASP A 112 0.41 -3.16 11.81
N ALA A 113 0.08 -4.46 11.68
CA ALA A 113 -0.70 -5.00 10.58
C ALA A 113 -2.14 -4.46 10.54
N THR A 114 -2.69 -4.10 11.71
CA THR A 114 -4.09 -3.73 11.96
C THR A 114 -4.29 -2.23 12.12
N LYS A 115 -3.20 -1.47 12.30
CA LYS A 115 -3.27 -0.02 12.39
C LYS A 115 -3.80 0.57 11.08
N THR A 116 -4.89 1.33 11.18
CA THR A 116 -5.30 2.30 10.17
C THR A 116 -4.45 3.58 10.23
N THR A 117 -3.35 3.58 11.01
CA THR A 117 -2.50 4.77 11.19
C THR A 117 -1.68 5.02 9.95
N VAL A 118 -2.03 6.14 9.38
CA VAL A 118 -1.43 6.77 8.23
C VAL A 118 -0.35 7.72 8.72
N THR A 119 0.66 7.12 9.34
CA THR A 119 1.99 7.72 9.36
C THR A 119 2.79 6.82 8.42
N PRO A 120 3.02 7.25 7.16
CA PRO A 120 3.81 6.46 6.25
C PRO A 120 5.18 6.21 6.89
N PRO A 121 5.73 4.99 6.81
CA PRO A 121 7.15 4.82 7.06
C PRO A 121 7.87 5.82 6.16
N THR A 122 8.89 6.51 6.71
CA THR A 122 9.82 7.26 5.87
C THR A 122 10.32 6.29 4.81
N PRO A 123 9.98 6.49 3.51
CA PRO A 123 10.32 5.52 2.49
C PRO A 123 11.84 5.37 2.44
N THR A 124 12.28 4.16 2.72
CA THR A 124 13.68 3.77 2.55
C THR A 124 13.84 3.39 1.07
N PRO A 125 14.94 3.78 0.39
CA PRO A 125 15.16 3.39 -0.99
C PRO A 125 15.07 1.86 -1.14
N GLY A 126 14.00 1.35 -1.77
CA GLY A 126 13.76 -0.08 -1.96
C GLY A 126 12.33 -0.58 -1.72
N ASP A 127 11.45 0.20 -1.09
CA ASP A 127 10.05 -0.21 -0.89
C ASP A 127 9.23 -0.17 -2.19
N VAL A 128 8.30 -1.11 -2.36
CA VAL A 128 7.35 -1.15 -3.49
C VAL A 128 6.46 0.09 -3.41
N ILE A 129 6.78 1.09 -4.24
CA ILE A 129 6.02 2.34 -4.34
C ILE A 129 4.65 2.00 -4.95
N ALA A 130 3.56 2.48 -4.35
CA ALA A 130 2.23 2.30 -4.91
C ALA A 130 2.14 2.93 -6.31
N ASP A 131 1.55 2.21 -7.28
CA ASP A 131 1.46 2.68 -8.68
C ASP A 131 0.67 4.00 -8.84
N SER A 132 -0.16 4.34 -7.85
CA SER A 132 -0.85 5.63 -7.78
C SER A 132 -1.28 6.02 -6.37
N TYR A 133 -1.46 7.32 -6.16
CA TYR A 133 -1.91 7.96 -4.94
C TYR A 133 -3.11 8.85 -5.22
N ILE A 134 -4.22 8.66 -4.49
CA ILE A 134 -5.45 9.43 -4.69
C ILE A 134 -5.62 10.43 -3.55
N LEU A 135 -5.81 11.71 -3.87
CA LEU A 135 -6.04 12.82 -2.94
C LEU A 135 -7.49 13.28 -3.05
N TYR A 136 -8.31 12.83 -2.10
CA TYR A 136 -9.76 13.12 -2.00
C TYR A 136 -10.23 12.89 -0.55
N SER A 137 -11.54 13.02 -0.28
CA SER A 137 -12.06 12.95 1.08
C SER A 137 -11.79 11.64 1.83
N LYS A 138 -11.73 10.47 1.17
CA LYS A 138 -11.50 9.20 1.90
C LYS A 138 -10.03 8.98 2.27
N THR A 139 -9.10 9.65 1.60
CA THR A 139 -7.71 9.71 2.03
C THR A 139 -7.42 10.97 2.84
N LEU A 140 -8.33 11.94 2.97
CA LEU A 140 -8.11 13.14 3.77
C LEU A 140 -8.14 12.79 5.27
N THR A 141 -7.06 13.10 5.98
CA THR A 141 -6.93 12.82 7.42
C THR A 141 -7.18 14.06 8.26
N ASP A 142 -6.72 15.21 7.77
CA ASP A 142 -7.02 16.51 8.35
C ASP A 142 -7.15 17.53 7.21
N GLY A 143 -8.22 18.30 7.22
CA GLY A 143 -8.45 19.44 6.33
C GLY A 143 -8.82 20.72 7.08
N SER A 144 -8.70 20.71 8.41
CA SER A 144 -9.14 21.81 9.30
C SER A 144 -8.16 22.98 9.35
N THR A 145 -6.98 22.83 8.75
CA THR A 145 -5.92 23.85 8.70
C THR A 145 -5.63 24.27 7.26
N SER A 146 -4.66 25.19 7.07
CA SER A 146 -4.15 25.58 5.75
C SER A 146 -3.33 24.50 5.05
N THR A 147 -3.11 23.36 5.71
CA THR A 147 -2.47 22.17 5.15
C THR A 147 -3.39 20.98 5.33
N ALA A 148 -3.92 20.47 4.21
CA ALA A 148 -4.57 19.17 4.19
C ALA A 148 -3.52 18.05 4.28
N THR A 149 -3.73 17.08 5.16
CA THR A 149 -2.92 15.86 5.22
C THR A 149 -3.71 14.67 4.71
N PHE A 150 -3.01 13.72 4.09
CA PHE A 150 -3.63 12.54 3.51
C PHE A 150 -3.03 11.25 4.07
N SER A 151 -3.86 10.22 4.07
CA SER A 151 -3.59 8.90 4.62
C SER A 151 -2.45 8.18 3.88
N ASN A 152 -2.15 8.63 2.66
CA ASN A 152 -1.06 8.13 1.84
C ASN A 152 0.24 8.93 1.98
N GLY A 153 0.33 9.83 2.97
CA GLY A 153 1.54 10.60 3.29
C GLY A 153 1.70 11.92 2.55
N PHE A 154 0.86 12.17 1.55
CA PHE A 154 0.85 13.45 0.86
C PHE A 154 0.23 14.54 1.74
N SER A 155 0.59 15.78 1.46
CA SER A 155 -0.14 16.94 1.97
C SER A 155 -0.40 17.93 0.85
N ILE A 156 -1.43 18.76 1.01
CA ILE A 156 -1.69 19.91 0.15
C ILE A 156 -1.75 21.14 1.03
N SER A 157 -0.90 22.12 0.77
CA SER A 157 -0.91 23.41 1.48
C SER A 157 -1.33 24.55 0.57
N ASN A 158 -1.76 25.65 1.19
CA ASN A 158 -1.95 26.94 0.54
C ASN A 158 -1.52 28.08 1.47
N GLU A 159 -0.99 29.15 0.89
CA GLU A 159 -0.50 30.31 1.64
C GLU A 159 -1.63 31.20 2.17
N ASN A 160 -2.85 31.06 1.62
CA ASN A 160 -3.99 31.92 1.90
C ASN A 160 -4.83 31.47 3.10
N GLY A 161 -4.33 30.54 3.91
CA GLY A 161 -4.97 30.11 5.15
C GLY A 161 -6.29 29.34 4.95
N LYS A 162 -6.56 28.81 3.74
CA LYS A 162 -7.83 28.14 3.43
C LYS A 162 -7.85 26.73 3.98
N THR A 163 -8.96 26.36 4.63
CA THR A 163 -9.27 25.00 5.03
C THR A 163 -9.84 24.20 3.88
N TYR A 164 -9.80 22.87 4.00
CA TYR A 164 -10.21 21.93 2.97
C TYR A 164 -11.51 21.24 3.39
N ALA A 165 -12.56 21.43 2.59
CA ALA A 165 -13.87 20.87 2.85
C ALA A 165 -14.31 19.97 1.69
N VAL A 166 -15.16 18.98 2.01
CA VAL A 166 -15.73 18.08 1.01
C VAL A 166 -16.82 18.79 0.20
N GLY A 167 -16.82 18.58 -1.12
CA GLY A 167 -17.87 19.01 -2.03
C GLY A 167 -19.19 18.33 -1.69
N SER A 168 -20.29 19.10 -1.58
CA SER A 168 -21.60 18.56 -1.22
C SER A 168 -22.03 17.43 -2.16
N GLY A 169 -22.44 16.28 -1.59
CA GLY A 169 -22.87 15.10 -2.35
C GLY A 169 -21.75 14.40 -3.12
N THR A 170 -20.48 14.66 -2.78
CA THR A 170 -19.30 14.04 -3.42
C THR A 170 -18.31 13.54 -2.38
N ASN A 171 -17.29 12.82 -2.83
CA ASN A 171 -16.12 12.49 -2.03
C ASN A 171 -14.91 13.38 -2.39
N TYR A 172 -15.11 14.51 -3.06
CA TYR A 172 -14.05 15.34 -3.66
C TYR A 172 -13.82 16.59 -2.80
N ILE A 173 -12.65 17.19 -2.92
CA ILE A 173 -12.23 18.29 -2.06
C ILE A 173 -12.39 19.62 -2.79
N LYS A 174 -12.86 20.64 -2.07
CA LYS A 174 -12.99 22.02 -2.57
C LYS A 174 -11.63 22.73 -2.59
N TYR A 175 -11.31 23.36 -3.72
CA TYR A 175 -10.12 24.19 -3.90
C TYR A 175 -10.52 25.55 -4.47
N SER A 176 -10.47 26.59 -3.65
CA SER A 176 -10.69 27.98 -4.07
C SER A 176 -9.61 28.46 -5.05
N ALA A 177 -9.86 29.51 -5.80
CA ALA A 177 -8.91 30.09 -6.76
C ALA A 177 -7.65 30.68 -6.07
N ASN A 178 -6.70 29.81 -5.72
CA ASN A 178 -5.43 30.08 -5.06
C ASN A 178 -4.36 29.11 -5.59
N PRO A 179 -3.07 29.43 -5.44
CA PRO A 179 -2.00 28.45 -5.60
C PRO A 179 -2.07 27.39 -4.49
N TYR A 180 -1.86 26.14 -4.87
CA TYR A 180 -1.70 25.01 -3.95
C TYR A 180 -0.42 24.27 -4.24
N THR A 181 0.18 23.72 -3.18
CA THR A 181 1.36 22.88 -3.27
C THR A 181 1.06 21.51 -2.71
N ILE A 182 1.15 20.47 -3.54
CA ILE A 182 1.20 19.09 -3.09
C ILE A 182 2.63 18.80 -2.62
N THR A 183 2.80 18.41 -1.36
CA THR A 183 4.05 17.84 -0.86
C THR A 183 4.06 16.36 -1.16
N ILE A 184 5.05 15.92 -1.91
CA ILE A 184 5.29 14.54 -2.32
C ILE A 184 6.23 13.91 -1.27
N PRO A 185 5.87 12.76 -0.66
CA PRO A 185 6.78 12.05 0.23
C PRO A 185 8.12 11.74 -0.45
N ASN A 186 9.20 11.70 0.34
CA ASN A 186 10.54 11.42 -0.17
C ASN A 186 10.59 10.14 -1.03
N GLY A 187 11.45 10.09 -2.04
CA GLY A 187 11.62 8.89 -2.87
C GLY A 187 10.44 8.54 -3.80
N ILE A 188 9.31 9.26 -3.74
CA ILE A 188 8.22 9.10 -4.70
C ILE A 188 8.44 10.01 -5.90
N LYS A 189 8.29 9.44 -7.11
CA LYS A 189 8.45 10.12 -8.38
C LYS A 189 7.15 10.07 -9.17
N ILE A 190 6.52 11.22 -9.40
CA ILE A 190 5.22 11.33 -10.08
C ILE A 190 5.43 11.54 -11.58
N SER A 191 4.95 10.60 -12.40
CA SER A 191 5.06 10.65 -13.86
C SER A 191 3.79 11.17 -14.53
N LYS A 192 2.64 11.10 -13.85
CA LYS A 192 1.35 11.51 -14.39
C LYS A 192 0.41 11.99 -13.28
N MET A 193 -0.35 13.03 -13.56
CA MET A 193 -1.44 13.53 -12.73
C MET A 193 -2.76 13.39 -13.49
N GLU A 194 -3.78 12.87 -12.84
CA GLU A 194 -5.16 12.97 -13.29
C GLU A 194 -5.95 13.87 -12.35
N ILE A 195 -6.76 14.75 -12.94
CA ILE A 195 -7.67 15.63 -12.22
C ILE A 195 -9.07 15.32 -12.71
N GLU A 196 -9.93 14.86 -11.81
CA GLU A 196 -11.35 14.70 -12.06
C GLU A 196 -12.13 15.60 -11.12
N GLY A 197 -13.06 16.38 -11.66
CA GLY A 197 -13.77 17.34 -10.83
C GLY A 197 -14.80 18.14 -11.58
N LYS A 198 -15.34 19.13 -10.91
CA LYS A 198 -16.35 20.05 -11.45
C LYS A 198 -16.20 21.43 -10.82
N ASP A 199 -16.86 22.40 -11.41
CA ASP A 199 -17.04 23.71 -10.79
C ASP A 199 -17.93 23.58 -9.53
N ASN A 200 -17.66 24.40 -8.53
CA ASN A 200 -18.53 24.55 -7.37
C ASN A 200 -19.66 25.57 -7.63
N TYR A 201 -19.47 26.49 -8.56
CA TYR A 201 -20.36 27.60 -8.90
C TYR A 201 -20.95 27.47 -10.30
N ASP A 202 -21.95 28.30 -10.60
CA ASP A 202 -22.74 28.28 -11.84
C ASP A 202 -22.75 29.63 -12.59
N THR A 203 -21.84 30.54 -12.23
CA THR A 203 -21.77 31.87 -12.84
C THR A 203 -20.84 31.90 -14.06
N ASP A 204 -19.65 31.33 -13.93
CA ASP A 204 -18.54 31.41 -14.88
C ASP A 204 -17.81 30.07 -14.91
N ASP A 205 -17.15 29.74 -16.02
CA ASP A 205 -16.39 28.50 -16.12
C ASP A 205 -15.08 28.61 -15.32
N ALA A 206 -14.86 27.67 -14.40
CA ALA A 206 -13.57 27.48 -13.74
C ALA A 206 -12.58 26.70 -14.59
N TYR A 207 -11.29 26.78 -14.24
CA TYR A 207 -10.23 26.02 -14.91
C TYR A 207 -8.99 25.85 -14.02
N ILE A 208 -8.06 24.98 -14.41
CA ILE A 208 -6.72 24.95 -13.81
C ILE A 208 -5.78 25.80 -14.65
N GLY A 209 -5.33 26.93 -14.08
CA GLY A 209 -4.48 27.90 -14.78
C GLY A 209 -2.98 27.68 -14.59
N GLU A 210 -2.57 26.78 -13.70
CA GLU A 210 -1.19 26.35 -13.58
C GLU A 210 -1.10 24.92 -13.04
N ILE A 211 -0.16 24.13 -13.57
CA ILE A 211 0.22 22.80 -13.06
C ILE A 211 1.76 22.68 -13.15
N ASN A 212 2.40 22.37 -12.03
CA ASN A 212 3.84 22.17 -11.90
C ASN A 212 4.70 23.29 -12.53
N GLY A 213 4.29 24.54 -12.34
CA GLY A 213 4.96 25.73 -12.86
C GLY A 213 4.58 26.11 -14.29
N GLU A 214 3.90 25.23 -15.04
CA GLU A 214 3.38 25.56 -16.38
C GLU A 214 2.04 26.28 -16.28
N THR A 215 1.90 27.39 -17.00
CA THR A 215 0.67 28.20 -17.03
C THR A 215 -0.22 27.83 -18.20
N TYR A 216 -1.54 27.86 -17.99
CA TYR A 216 -2.54 27.55 -19.01
C TYR A 216 -3.62 28.64 -19.09
N ASP A 217 -4.07 28.91 -20.32
CA ASP A 217 -5.16 29.85 -20.58
C ASP A 217 -6.53 29.28 -20.16
N ALA A 218 -7.52 30.16 -20.03
CA ALA A 218 -8.87 29.84 -19.57
C ALA A 218 -9.67 28.84 -20.45
N ASN A 219 -9.12 28.43 -21.60
CA ASN A 219 -9.72 27.42 -22.48
C ASN A 219 -9.12 26.01 -22.29
N LYS A 220 -8.17 25.84 -21.37
CA LYS A 220 -7.55 24.55 -21.00
C LYS A 220 -7.99 24.13 -19.61
N PHE A 221 -8.18 22.82 -19.42
CA PHE A 221 -8.59 22.24 -18.14
C PHE A 221 -9.85 22.87 -17.54
N VAL A 222 -10.86 23.13 -18.38
CA VAL A 222 -12.08 23.88 -18.06
C VAL A 222 -13.14 23.03 -17.35
N PHE A 223 -13.54 23.43 -16.15
CA PHE A 223 -14.72 22.93 -15.46
C PHE A 223 -15.91 23.87 -15.71
N PRO A 224 -16.90 23.47 -16.51
CA PRO A 224 -17.95 24.40 -16.92
C PRO A 224 -18.89 24.75 -15.77
N LYS A 225 -19.48 25.95 -15.84
CA LYS A 225 -20.46 26.45 -14.88
C LYS A 225 -21.74 25.62 -14.78
N ASP A 226 -21.99 24.73 -15.73
CA ASP A 226 -23.06 23.73 -15.64
C ASP A 226 -22.77 22.65 -14.57
N LYS A 227 -21.59 22.70 -13.93
CA LYS A 227 -21.11 21.79 -12.88
C LYS A 227 -20.96 20.34 -13.39
N SER A 228 -20.85 20.15 -14.69
CA SER A 228 -20.52 18.86 -15.28
C SER A 228 -19.13 18.39 -14.83
N VAL A 229 -19.01 17.10 -14.56
CA VAL A 229 -17.73 16.49 -14.19
C VAL A 229 -16.85 16.39 -15.43
N LYS A 230 -15.59 16.81 -15.31
CA LYS A 230 -14.55 16.70 -16.32
C LYS A 230 -13.34 15.97 -15.75
N SER A 231 -12.62 15.26 -16.61
CA SER A 231 -11.40 14.55 -16.27
C SER A 231 -10.29 14.94 -17.22
N TYR A 232 -9.11 15.21 -16.66
CA TYR A 232 -7.92 15.63 -17.39
C TYR A 232 -6.74 14.77 -16.98
N SER A 233 -5.87 14.48 -17.94
CA SER A 233 -4.65 13.71 -17.73
C SER A 233 -3.46 14.55 -18.19
N ILE A 234 -2.45 14.64 -17.33
CA ILE A 234 -1.23 15.40 -17.54
C ILE A 234 -0.06 14.44 -17.33
N ASN A 235 0.78 14.29 -18.33
CA ASN A 235 2.01 13.50 -18.24
C ASN A 235 3.20 14.43 -18.00
N PHE A 236 4.08 14.06 -17.09
CA PHE A 236 5.33 14.77 -16.84
C PHE A 236 6.46 14.06 -17.57
N SER A 237 7.12 14.77 -18.50
CA SER A 237 8.27 14.25 -19.25
C SER A 237 9.46 13.94 -18.34
N THR A 238 9.60 14.70 -17.25
CA THR A 238 10.51 14.42 -16.13
C THR A 238 9.66 14.15 -14.89
N PRO A 239 9.83 13.00 -14.22
CA PRO A 239 9.08 12.72 -13.00
C PRO A 239 9.26 13.81 -11.94
N VAL A 240 8.16 14.20 -11.30
CA VAL A 240 8.12 15.26 -10.28
C VAL A 240 8.37 14.67 -8.91
N GLU A 241 9.23 15.31 -8.12
CA GLU A 241 9.64 14.89 -6.78
C GLU A 241 9.49 16.08 -5.80
N ASN A 242 9.35 15.78 -4.51
CA ASN A 242 9.22 16.74 -3.39
C ASN A 242 7.97 17.62 -3.41
N THR A 243 7.70 18.35 -4.50
CA THR A 243 6.57 19.28 -4.61
C THR A 243 5.98 19.30 -6.00
N LEU A 244 4.64 19.37 -6.09
CA LEU A 244 3.89 19.60 -7.33
C LEU A 244 2.87 20.70 -7.09
N THR A 245 2.88 21.74 -7.91
CA THR A 245 1.96 22.88 -7.77
C THR A 245 0.74 22.75 -8.69
N PHE A 246 -0.37 23.33 -8.27
CA PHE A 246 -1.50 23.57 -9.16
C PHE A 246 -2.30 24.79 -8.69
N THR A 247 -2.91 25.50 -9.63
CA THR A 247 -3.67 26.72 -9.35
C THR A 247 -5.03 26.69 -10.05
N PRO A 248 -6.12 26.39 -9.33
CA PRO A 248 -7.46 26.65 -9.81
C PRO A 248 -7.67 28.15 -10.05
N LYS A 249 -8.44 28.48 -11.07
CA LYS A 249 -8.86 29.83 -11.42
C LYS A 249 -10.38 29.88 -11.46
N VAL A 250 -10.90 31.08 -11.19
CA VAL A 250 -12.34 31.39 -11.06
C VAL A 250 -12.98 30.66 -9.86
N LYS A 251 -13.20 31.43 -8.79
CA LYS A 251 -13.89 31.06 -7.54
C LYS A 251 -13.43 29.76 -6.85
N GLN A 252 -13.92 28.58 -7.25
CA GLN A 252 -13.62 27.31 -6.60
C GLN A 252 -14.00 26.10 -7.46
N VAL A 253 -13.15 25.08 -7.44
CA VAL A 253 -13.42 23.76 -8.05
C VAL A 253 -13.56 22.69 -6.96
N ILE A 254 -14.18 21.57 -7.31
CA ILE A 254 -14.29 20.36 -6.47
C ILE A 254 -13.54 19.24 -7.18
N LEU A 255 -12.40 18.79 -6.64
CA LEU A 255 -11.48 17.86 -7.32
C LEU A 255 -11.19 16.58 -6.53
N LYS A 256 -11.00 15.50 -7.29
CA LYS A 256 -10.22 14.31 -6.95
C LYS A 256 -8.96 14.36 -7.79
N ILE A 257 -7.80 14.25 -7.14
CA ILE A 257 -6.50 14.24 -7.81
C ILE A 257 -5.90 12.84 -7.66
N THR A 258 -5.43 12.25 -8.76
CA THR A 258 -4.70 10.98 -8.75
C THR A 258 -3.28 11.21 -9.29
N LEU A 259 -2.27 10.77 -8.54
CA LEU A 259 -0.85 10.91 -8.89
C LEU A 259 -0.27 9.54 -9.14
N TYR A 260 0.21 9.29 -10.36
CA TYR A 260 0.79 8.02 -10.78
C TYR A 260 2.30 8.08 -10.70
N THR A 261 2.92 7.01 -10.23
CA THR A 261 4.37 6.94 -10.15
C THR A 261 4.98 6.53 -11.48
N SER A 262 6.23 6.91 -11.74
CA SER A 262 6.99 6.22 -12.78
C SER A 262 7.14 4.76 -12.38
N GLY A 263 6.72 3.81 -13.22
CA GLY A 263 6.92 2.39 -12.94
C GLY A 263 8.36 2.13 -12.51
N THR A 264 8.55 1.40 -11.41
CA THR A 264 9.88 1.08 -10.90
C THR A 264 10.69 0.45 -12.01
N THR A 265 11.86 0.99 -12.36
CA THR A 265 12.90 0.16 -12.95
C THR A 265 13.25 -0.84 -11.86
N GLY A 266 12.68 -2.03 -11.94
CA GLY A 266 13.00 -3.13 -11.06
C GLY A 266 14.52 -3.25 -10.95
N ILE A 267 14.98 -3.47 -9.72
CA ILE A 267 16.36 -3.78 -9.31
C ILE A 267 17.30 -3.92 -10.50
N THR A 268 18.17 -2.93 -10.71
CA THR A 268 19.33 -3.13 -11.59
C THR A 268 20.06 -4.38 -11.10
N ALA A 269 20.36 -5.31 -12.01
CA ALA A 269 20.96 -6.59 -11.68
C ALA A 269 22.02 -6.44 -10.57
N ILE A 270 21.87 -7.20 -9.48
CA ILE A 270 22.90 -7.27 -8.43
C ILE A 270 24.15 -7.84 -9.10
N THR A 271 25.05 -6.96 -9.52
CA THR A 271 26.40 -7.36 -9.88
C THR A 271 27.11 -7.73 -8.58
N ALA A 272 27.30 -9.02 -8.35
CA ALA A 272 28.20 -9.47 -7.31
C ALA A 272 29.56 -8.81 -7.56
N ASP A 273 30.05 -8.07 -6.58
CA ASP A 273 31.35 -7.42 -6.62
C ASP A 273 32.46 -8.49 -6.74
N SER A 274 32.85 -8.78 -7.98
CA SER A 274 33.86 -9.78 -8.32
C SER A 274 35.27 -9.35 -7.92
N THR A 275 35.43 -8.14 -7.37
CA THR A 275 36.71 -7.60 -6.91
C THR A 275 37.01 -7.92 -5.44
N LYS A 276 36.03 -8.43 -4.67
CA LYS A 276 36.29 -8.89 -3.30
C LYS A 276 37.13 -10.16 -3.31
N SER A 277 38.33 -10.06 -2.75
CA SER A 277 39.18 -11.20 -2.45
C SER A 277 38.55 -12.07 -1.35
N ALA A 278 38.42 -13.37 -1.57
CA ALA A 278 37.94 -14.32 -0.56
C ALA A 278 38.75 -15.62 -0.57
N ASN A 279 38.58 -16.43 0.46
CA ASN A 279 39.18 -17.75 0.46
C ASN A 279 38.56 -18.63 -0.65
N LEU A 280 39.43 -19.31 -1.39
CA LEU A 280 39.09 -20.29 -2.41
C LEU A 280 39.14 -21.68 -1.79
N TYR A 281 38.09 -22.48 -1.98
CA TYR A 281 38.00 -23.85 -1.49
C TYR A 281 37.72 -24.82 -2.64
N ASP A 282 38.06 -26.09 -2.47
CA ASP A 282 37.50 -27.17 -3.31
C ASP A 282 36.15 -27.66 -2.75
N LEU A 283 35.48 -28.56 -3.46
CA LEU A 283 34.20 -29.16 -3.04
C LEU A 283 34.23 -29.88 -1.69
N SER A 284 35.42 -30.30 -1.22
CA SER A 284 35.57 -30.95 0.09
C SER A 284 35.70 -29.95 1.24
N GLY A 285 35.72 -28.65 0.94
CA GLY A 285 35.93 -27.59 1.93
C GLY A 285 37.39 -27.35 2.25
N ARG A 286 38.34 -27.97 1.52
CA ARG A 286 39.77 -27.73 1.70
C ARG A 286 40.15 -26.37 1.12
N LEU A 287 40.84 -25.56 1.91
CA LEU A 287 41.36 -24.26 1.51
C LEU A 287 42.45 -24.42 0.44
N ILE A 288 42.26 -23.78 -0.71
CA ILE A 288 43.18 -23.77 -1.85
C ILE A 288 44.03 -22.49 -1.85
N ALA A 289 43.40 -21.34 -1.60
CA ALA A 289 44.09 -20.04 -1.53
C ALA A 289 43.33 -19.05 -0.64
N LYS A 290 44.05 -18.13 0.01
CA LYS A 290 43.47 -17.00 0.76
C LYS A 290 43.42 -15.76 -0.12
N ASN A 291 42.44 -14.89 0.11
CA ASN A 291 42.28 -13.62 -0.62
C ASN A 291 42.35 -13.79 -2.14
N ALA A 292 41.78 -14.87 -2.65
CA ALA A 292 41.77 -15.20 -4.06
C ALA A 292 40.73 -14.37 -4.82
N THR A 293 41.03 -14.12 -6.10
CA THR A 293 40.10 -13.59 -7.10
C THR A 293 39.81 -14.66 -8.15
N ALA A 294 38.97 -14.35 -9.13
CA ALA A 294 38.67 -15.26 -10.23
C ALA A 294 39.92 -15.64 -11.04
N ASP A 295 40.98 -14.84 -11.02
CA ASP A 295 42.24 -15.17 -11.71
C ASP A 295 42.95 -16.37 -11.08
N ASN A 296 42.78 -16.60 -9.77
CA ASN A 296 43.35 -17.77 -9.10
C ASN A 296 42.72 -19.10 -9.55
N LEU A 297 41.59 -19.06 -10.26
CA LEU A 297 40.99 -20.26 -10.87
C LEU A 297 41.77 -20.71 -12.12
N LYS A 298 42.53 -19.80 -12.74
CA LYS A 298 43.35 -20.10 -13.92
C LYS A 298 44.54 -20.97 -13.49
N GLY A 299 44.68 -22.15 -14.09
CA GLY A 299 45.78 -23.07 -13.81
C GLY A 299 45.52 -24.10 -12.71
N LEU A 300 44.34 -24.09 -12.09
CA LEU A 300 43.94 -25.18 -11.20
C LEU A 300 43.63 -26.46 -11.99
N SER A 301 43.75 -27.61 -11.33
CA SER A 301 43.31 -28.89 -11.89
C SER A 301 41.80 -28.88 -12.13
N LYS A 302 41.35 -29.69 -13.11
CA LYS A 302 39.92 -29.87 -13.42
C LYS A 302 39.14 -30.22 -12.16
N GLY A 303 38.02 -29.54 -11.92
CA GLY A 303 37.24 -29.71 -10.70
C GLY A 303 36.27 -28.57 -10.44
N ILE A 304 35.58 -28.63 -9.30
CA ILE A 304 34.66 -27.59 -8.85
C ILE A 304 35.25 -26.93 -7.60
N TYR A 305 35.28 -25.60 -7.63
CA TYR A 305 35.82 -24.75 -6.59
C TYR A 305 34.77 -23.76 -6.08
N ILE A 306 34.91 -23.31 -4.85
CA ILE A 306 34.03 -22.33 -4.21
C ILE A 306 34.84 -21.06 -3.94
N LEU A 307 34.41 -19.95 -4.52
CA LEU A 307 34.99 -18.62 -4.32
C LEU A 307 33.84 -17.61 -4.18
N ASN A 308 33.88 -16.73 -3.18
CA ASN A 308 32.81 -15.74 -2.94
C ASN A 308 31.39 -16.35 -2.92
N ASN A 309 31.24 -17.50 -2.23
CA ASN A 309 29.99 -18.26 -2.15
C ASN A 309 29.43 -18.74 -3.52
N LYS A 310 30.24 -18.72 -4.58
CA LYS A 310 29.88 -19.24 -5.92
C LYS A 310 30.69 -20.47 -6.27
N LYS A 311 30.06 -21.41 -6.98
CA LYS A 311 30.72 -22.59 -7.54
C LYS A 311 31.31 -22.25 -8.92
N TYR A 312 32.56 -22.63 -9.14
CA TYR A 312 33.28 -22.48 -10.40
C TYR A 312 33.77 -23.84 -10.88
N THR A 313 33.45 -24.17 -12.13
CA THR A 313 33.96 -25.38 -12.77
C THR A 313 35.20 -25.03 -13.58
N VAL A 314 36.35 -25.55 -13.17
CA VAL A 314 37.59 -25.51 -13.96
C VAL A 314 37.59 -26.75 -14.87
N LYS A 315 37.61 -26.51 -16.18
CA LYS A 315 37.48 -27.55 -17.22
C LYS A 315 38.81 -27.98 -17.81
#